data_AF-A0A3D4RUM1-F1
#
_entry.id   AF-A0A3D4RUM1-F1
#
_cell.length_a   1.000
_cell.length_b   1.000
_cell.length_c   1.000
_cell.angle_alpha   90.00
_cell.angle_beta   90.00
_cell.angle_gamma   90.00
#
_symmetry.space_group_name_H-M   'P 1'
#
loop_
_entity.id
_entity.type
_entity.pdbx_description
1 polymer ?
#
loop_
_entity_poly.entity_id
_entity_poly.type
_entity_poly.pdbx_seq_one_letter_code
_entity_poly.pdbx_strand_id
1 'polypeptide(L)' 'MNASIRGKLERLSERFSEVTALLAAPETQNDQNLYRELGREYAQLAPIVECY' A
#
# COMPACT_ATOMS: atom_id res chain seq x y z
N MET A 1 -20.59 4.35 11.01
CA MET A 1 -19.44 3.44 10.83
C MET A 1 -18.97 2.95 12.20
N ASN A 2 -18.68 1.66 12.34
CA ASN A 2 -18.09 1.10 13.56
C ASN A 2 -16.64 1.60 13.72
N ALA A 3 -16.26 2.07 14.92
CA ALA A 3 -14.92 2.62 15.18
C ALA A 3 -13.78 1.63 14.85
N SER A 4 -14.03 0.32 14.99
CA SER A 4 -13.06 -0.73 14.64
C SER A 4 -12.78 -0.81 13.14
N ILE A 5 -13.77 -0.53 12.30
CA ILE A 5 -13.61 -0.53 10.84
C ILE A 5 -12.83 0.71 10.41
N ARG A 6 -13.14 1.88 10.97
CA ARG A 6 -12.42 3.13 10.68
C ARG A 6 -10.92 2.99 10.94
N GLY A 7 -10.53 2.49 12.11
CA GLY A 7 -9.11 2.30 12.43
C GLY A 7 -8.40 1.28 11.54
N LYS A 8 -9.12 0.31 10.96
CA LYS A 8 -8.54 -0.62 9.97
C LYS A 8 -8.31 0.07 8.63
N LEU A 9 -9.26 0.88 8.18
CA LEU A 9 -9.14 1.63 6.92
C LEU A 9 -8.02 2.67 6.99
N GLU A 10 -7.88 3.35 8.12
CA GLU A 10 -6.77 4.30 8.37
C GLU A 10 -5.41 3.59 8.24
N ARG A 11 -5.23 2.43 8.88
CA ARG A 11 -3.99 1.63 8.74
C ARG A 11 -3.72 1.17 7.31
N LEU A 12 -4.76 0.79 6.57
CA LEU A 12 -4.61 0.40 5.16
C LEU A 12 -4.20 1.59 4.29
N SER A 13 -4.72 2.78 4.58
CA SER A 13 -4.32 4.03 3.92
C SER A 13 -2.87 4.43 4.24
N GLU A 14 -2.45 4.27 5.49
CA GLU A 14 -1.05 4.48 5.91
C GLU A 14 -0.12 3.50 5.17
N ARG A 15 -0.50 2.21 5.15
CA ARG A 15 0.29 1.18 4.45
C ARG A 15 0.36 1.43 2.95
N PHE A 16 -0.73 1.86 2.32
CA PHE A 16 -0.73 2.20 0.90
C PHE A 16 0.25 3.35 0.59
N SER A 17 0.27 4.38 1.44
CA SER A 17 1.22 5.49 1.31
C SER A 17 2.67 5.03 1.47
N GLU A 18 2.92 4.15 2.45
CA GLU A 18 4.23 3.53 2.66
C GLU A 18 4.69 2.71 1.45
N VAL A 19 3.84 1.80 0.95
CA VAL A 19 4.15 0.96 -0.23
C VAL A 19 4.41 1.82 -1.46
N THR A 20 3.66 2.91 -1.64
CA THR A 20 3.87 3.86 -2.75
C THR A 20 5.26 4.52 -2.65
N ALA A 21 5.65 4.95 -1.45
CA ALA A 21 6.97 5.53 -1.22
C ALA A 21 8.10 4.48 -1.43
N LEU A 22 7.91 3.26 -0.93
CA LEU A 22 8.86 2.16 -1.13
C LEU A 22 9.01 1.80 -2.61
N LEU A 23 7.93 1.79 -3.38
CA LEU A 23 7.99 1.57 -4.83
C LEU A 23 8.79 2.66 -5.55
N ALA A 24 8.73 3.91 -5.10
CA ALA A 24 9.52 5.00 -5.67
C ALA A 24 11.00 4.98 -5.25
N ALA A 25 11.36 4.19 -4.24
CA ALA A 25 12.71 4.15 -3.68
C ALA A 25 13.71 3.49 -4.66
N PRO A 26 14.93 4.04 -4.82
CA PRO A 26 15.94 3.46 -5.71
C PRO A 26 16.32 2.02 -5.36
N GLU A 27 16.30 1.65 -4.07
CA GLU A 27 16.62 0.30 -3.64
C GLU A 27 15.61 -0.70 -4.20
N THR A 28 14.32 -0.36 -4.15
CA THR A 28 13.23 -1.16 -4.73
C THR A 28 13.28 -1.18 -6.25
N GLN A 29 13.57 -0.05 -6.90
CA GLN A 29 13.69 0.01 -8.37
C GLN A 29 14.83 -0.88 -8.89
N ASN A 30 15.89 -1.08 -8.11
CA ASN A 30 17.03 -1.92 -8.46
C ASN A 30 16.83 -3.41 -8.12
N ASP A 31 15.82 -3.77 -7.31
CA ASP A 31 15.46 -5.15 -6.98
C ASP A 31 14.10 -5.52 -7.59
N GLN A 32 14.12 -6.26 -8.71
CA GLN A 32 12.90 -6.66 -9.39
C GLN A 32 12.00 -7.60 -8.57
N ASN A 33 12.54 -8.38 -7.63
CA ASN A 33 11.72 -9.25 -6.80
C ASN A 33 10.94 -8.41 -5.79
N LEU A 34 11.63 -7.49 -5.12
CA LEU A 34 11.02 -6.55 -4.19
C LEU A 34 9.98 -5.66 -4.89
N TYR A 35 10.30 -5.14 -6.07
CA TYR A 35 9.35 -4.35 -6.87
C TYR A 35 8.07 -5.13 -7.22
N ARG A 36 8.19 -6.41 -7.60
CA ARG A 36 7.02 -7.26 -7.89
C ARG A 36 6.19 -7.54 -6.65
N GLU A 37 6.83 -7.76 -5.50
CA GLU A 37 6.14 -8.00 -4.23
C GLU A 37 5.34 -6.77 -3.79
N LEU A 38 6.01 -5.61 -3.72
CA LEU A 38 5.37 -4.34 -3.36
C LEU A 38 4.32 -3.92 -4.39
N GLY A 39 4.53 -4.19 -5.68
CA GLY A 39 3.55 -3.91 -6.74
C GLY A 39 2.27 -4.74 -6.59
N ARG A 40 2.37 -6.01 -6.14
CA ARG A 40 1.19 -6.83 -5.83
C ARG A 40 0.46 -6.31 -4.60
N GLU A 41 1.17 -5.83 -3.59
CA GLU A 41 0.56 -5.22 -2.41
C GLU A 41 -0.17 -3.93 -2.78
N TYR A 42 0.48 -3.05 -3.54
CA TYR A 42 -0.11 -1.81 -4.06
C TYR A 42 -1.41 -2.09 -4.82
N ALA A 43 -1.40 -3.06 -5.74
CA ALA A 43 -2.59 -3.41 -6.54
C ALA A 43 -3.76 -3.96 -5.70
N GLN A 44 -3.47 -4.58 -4.55
CA GLN A 44 -4.50 -5.04 -3.61
C GLN A 44 -5.06 -3.88 -2.77
N LEU A 45 -4.21 -2.94 -2.36
CA LEU A 45 -4.60 -1.83 -1.51
C LEU A 45 -5.28 -0.68 -2.27
N ALA A 46 -4.88 -0.41 -3.52
CA ALA A 46 -5.42 0.67 -4.35
C ALA A 46 -6.97 0.69 -4.43
N PRO A 47 -7.67 -0.40 -4.82
CA PRO A 47 -9.14 -0.37 -4.90
C PRO A 47 -9.81 -0.23 -3.54
N ILE A 48 -9.11 -0.62 -2.46
CA ILE A 48 -9.58 -0.45 -1.09
C ILE A 48 -9.53 1.07 -0.86
N VAL A 49 -8.35 1.70 -0.92
CA VAL A 49 -8.15 3.15 -0.65
C VAL A 49 -9.00 4.08 -1.53
N GLU A 50 -9.21 3.75 -2.80
CA GLU A 50 -10.03 4.56 -3.69
C GLU A 50 -11.52 4.57 -3.34
N CYS A 51 -12.00 3.58 -2.57
CA CYS A 51 -13.41 3.43 -2.25
C CYS A 51 -13.84 4.05 -0.90
N TYR A 52 -12.93 4.59 -0.07
CA TYR A 52 -13.26 5.13 1.25
C TYR A 52 -12.53 6.41 1.62
#